data_AF-A0A225VVZ0-F1
#
_entry.id   AF-A0A225VVZ0-F1
#
_cell.length_a   1.000
_cell.length_b   1.000
_cell.length_c   1.000
_cell.angle_alpha   90.00
_cell.angle_beta   90.00
_cell.angle_gamma   90.00
#
_symmetry.space_group_name_H-M   'P 1'
#
loop_
_entity.id
_entity.type
_entity.pdbx_description
1 polymer ?
#
loop_
_entity_poly.entity_id
_entity_poly.type
_entity_poly.pdbx_seq_one_letter_code
_entity_poly.pdbx_strand_id
1 'polypeptide(L)'
;MTKFRFMKEQLVQLGRAIALKGITTKEGTRATVVEGLCVVLYRLAVPLRWVDMEETFGRHSCGLSNMFLHVLQLLDKHFGGNSVSDYIDLSPPSLHEYLSQC
;
A
#
# COMPACT_ATOMS: atom_id res chain seq x y z
N MET A 1 -4.35 -10.24 -19.85
CA MET A 1 -4.19 -8.79 -19.57
C MET A 1 -5.37 -8.33 -18.73
N THR A 2 -5.16 -8.11 -17.43
CA THR A 2 -5.86 -7.19 -16.50
C THR A 2 -5.27 -7.44 -15.10
N LYS A 3 -4.00 -7.05 -14.90
CA LYS A 3 -3.30 -7.24 -13.61
C LYS A 3 -3.81 -6.32 -12.48
N PHE A 4 -4.67 -5.34 -12.82
CA PHE A 4 -5.21 -4.35 -11.90
C PHE A 4 -6.71 -4.20 -12.08
N ARG A 5 -7.43 -4.04 -10.97
CA ARG A 5 -8.87 -3.69 -10.95
C ARG A 5 -9.12 -2.25 -11.40
N PHE A 6 -8.09 -1.40 -11.38
CA PHE A 6 -8.15 0.02 -11.73
C PHE A 6 -7.62 0.29 -13.14
N MET A 7 -8.35 1.11 -13.89
CA MET A 7 -7.88 1.67 -15.16
C MET A 7 -6.83 2.77 -14.93
N LYS A 8 -6.04 3.06 -15.97
CA LYS A 8 -4.99 4.11 -15.91
C LYS A 8 -5.55 5.47 -15.49
N GLU A 9 -6.73 5.85 -15.98
CA GLU A 9 -7.37 7.11 -15.56
C GLU A 9 -7.74 7.11 -14.07
N GLN A 10 -8.25 5.99 -13.56
CA GLN A 10 -8.61 5.82 -12.16
C GLN A 10 -7.37 5.89 -11.25
N LEU A 11 -6.24 5.36 -11.69
CA LEU A 11 -4.96 5.47 -10.98
C LEU A 11 -4.47 6.93 -10.92
N VAL A 12 -4.67 7.70 -11.99
CA VAL A 12 -4.33 9.13 -12.00
C VAL A 12 -5.28 9.94 -11.11
N GLN A 13 -6.58 9.63 -11.13
CA GLN A 13 -7.57 10.24 -10.24
C GLN A 13 -7.27 9.92 -8.78
N LEU A 14 -6.90 8.67 -8.48
CA LEU A 14 -6.49 8.24 -7.13
C LEU A 14 -5.22 8.96 -6.68
N GLY A 15 -4.21 9.07 -7.55
CA GLY A 15 -3.00 9.84 -7.27
C GLY A 15 -3.27 11.32 -6.97
N ARG A 16 -4.24 11.92 -7.67
CA ARG A 16 -4.71 13.29 -7.38
C ARG A 16 -5.49 13.38 -6.08
N ALA A 17 -6.36 12.41 -5.79
CA ALA A 17 -7.20 12.37 -4.59
C ALA A 17 -6.36 12.23 -3.31
N ILE A 18 -5.28 11.46 -3.35
CA ILE A 18 -4.34 11.29 -2.23
C ILE A 18 -3.31 12.43 -2.18
N ALA A 19 -3.36 13.37 -3.14
CA ALA A 19 -2.44 14.51 -3.26
C ALA A 19 -0.95 14.11 -3.23
N LEU A 20 -0.62 12.90 -3.71
CA LEU A 20 0.76 12.41 -3.73
C LEU A 20 1.56 13.22 -4.75
N LYS A 21 2.57 13.96 -4.28
CA LYS A 21 3.59 14.57 -5.14
C LYS A 21 4.79 13.64 -5.21
N GLY A 22 5.23 13.33 -6.43
CA GLY A 22 6.44 12.56 -6.81
C GLY A 22 7.11 11.70 -5.74
N ILE A 23 7.08 10.38 -5.91
CA ILE A 23 7.70 9.45 -4.97
C ILE A 23 9.22 9.50 -5.15
N THR A 24 9.89 10.08 -4.15
CA THR A 24 11.35 10.04 -4.04
C THR A 24 11.70 9.34 -2.75
N THR A 25 12.13 8.09 -2.85
CA THR A 25 12.58 7.35 -1.65
C THR A 25 13.91 7.92 -1.16
N LYS A 26 14.23 7.71 0.12
CA LYS A 26 15.50 8.14 0.72
C LYS A 26 16.73 7.57 0.01
N GLU A 27 16.59 6.38 -0.56
CA GLU A 27 17.61 5.68 -1.35
C GLU A 27 17.80 6.26 -2.77
N GLY A 28 17.12 7.37 -3.10
CA GLY A 28 17.20 8.00 -4.42
C GLY A 28 16.40 7.30 -5.51
N THR A 29 15.55 6.32 -5.16
CA THR A 29 14.65 5.71 -6.14
C THR A 29 13.55 6.69 -6.52
N ARG A 30 13.61 7.16 -7.76
CA ARG A 30 12.60 8.05 -8.35
C ARG A 30 11.52 7.20 -9.01
N ALA A 31 10.29 7.35 -8.55
CA ALA A 31 9.14 6.69 -9.15
C ALA A 31 8.02 7.69 -9.39
N THR A 32 7.23 7.42 -10.43
CA THR A 32 6.01 8.21 -10.62
C THR A 32 4.98 7.79 -9.57
N VAL A 33 4.08 8.71 -9.23
CA VAL A 33 2.99 8.45 -8.26
C VAL A 33 2.16 7.23 -8.68
N VAL A 34 1.88 7.11 -9.97
CA VAL A 34 1.14 5.98 -10.55
C VAL A 34 1.88 4.67 -10.33
N GLU A 35 3.19 4.67 -10.53
CA GLU A 35 4.01 3.46 -10.40
C GLU A 35 4.06 2.96 -8.94
N GLY A 36 4.23 3.86 -7.98
CA GLY A 36 4.20 3.49 -6.57
C GLY A 36 2.82 3.05 -6.10
N LEU A 37 1.74 3.69 -6.57
CA LEU A 37 0.38 3.24 -6.32
C LEU A 37 0.13 1.85 -6.91
N CYS A 38 0.58 1.58 -8.15
CA CYS A 38 0.49 0.26 -8.75
C CYS A 38 1.23 -0.79 -7.91
N VAL A 39 2.44 -0.51 -7.41
CA VAL A 39 3.17 -1.45 -6.54
C VAL A 39 2.40 -1.78 -5.27
N VAL A 40 1.84 -0.77 -4.58
CA VAL A 40 1.04 -0.97 -3.37
C VAL A 40 -0.26 -1.73 -3.68
N LEU A 41 -1.02 -1.28 -4.67
CA LEU A 41 -2.28 -1.92 -5.07
C LEU A 41 -2.08 -3.35 -5.53
N TYR A 42 -0.99 -3.65 -6.25
CA TYR A 42 -0.68 -5.00 -6.71
C TYR A 42 -0.44 -5.94 -5.53
N ARG A 43 0.31 -5.49 -4.53
CA ARG A 43 0.63 -6.29 -3.34
C ARG A 43 -0.53 -6.44 -2.37
N LEU A 44 -1.41 -5.45 -2.29
CA LEU A 44 -2.66 -5.54 -1.51
C LEU A 44 -3.69 -6.45 -2.19
N ALA A 45 -3.71 -6.49 -3.54
CA ALA A 45 -4.60 -7.36 -4.28
C ALA A 45 -4.14 -8.83 -4.27
N VAL A 46 -2.81 -9.07 -4.30
CA VAL A 46 -2.24 -10.42 -4.32
C VAL A 46 -0.98 -10.49 -3.45
N PRO A 47 -0.89 -11.44 -2.50
CA PRO A 47 0.31 -11.63 -1.69
C PRO A 47 1.42 -12.30 -2.52
N LEU A 48 2.19 -11.50 -3.27
CA LEU A 48 3.32 -11.95 -4.08
C LEU A 48 4.67 -11.62 -3.41
N ARG A 49 5.72 -12.39 -3.76
CA ARG A 49 7.09 -12.09 -3.33
C ARG A 49 7.64 -10.92 -4.12
N TRP A 50 8.55 -10.16 -3.52
CA TRP A 50 9.21 -9.05 -4.20
C TRP A 50 9.99 -9.47 -5.44
N VAL A 51 10.57 -10.67 -5.42
CA VAL A 51 11.31 -11.26 -6.55
C VAL A 51 10.41 -11.42 -7.78
N ASP A 52 9.19 -11.92 -7.60
CA ASP A 52 8.22 -12.08 -8.70
C ASP A 52 7.73 -10.73 -9.24
N MET A 53 7.73 -9.70 -8.39
CA MET A 53 7.43 -8.33 -8.80
C MET A 53 8.58 -7.68 -9.57
N GLU A 54 9.83 -8.15 -9.42
CA GLU A 54 10.96 -7.61 -10.19
C GLU A 54 10.75 -7.79 -11.69
N GLU A 55 10.27 -8.96 -12.11
CA GLU A 55 9.95 -9.25 -13.52
C GLU A 55 8.81 -8.38 -14.03
N THR A 56 7.80 -8.10 -13.19
CA THR A 56 6.62 -7.32 -13.60
C THR A 56 6.88 -5.81 -13.66
N PHE A 57 7.72 -5.28 -12.75
CA PHE A 57 7.97 -3.83 -12.61
C PHE A 57 9.35 -3.41 -13.12
N GLY A 58 10.23 -4.35 -13.48
CA GLY A 58 11.57 -4.07 -13.98
C GLY A 58 12.50 -3.41 -12.96
N ARG A 59 12.23 -3.58 -11.66
CA ARG A 59 12.99 -2.99 -10.56
C ARG A 59 13.41 -4.06 -9.57
N HIS A 60 14.59 -3.91 -8.99
CA HIS A 60 15.05 -4.78 -7.91
C HIS A 60 14.10 -4.77 -6.71
N SER A 61 13.98 -5.92 -6.06
CA SER A 61 13.12 -6.18 -4.90
C SER A 61 13.38 -5.20 -3.75
N CYS A 62 14.64 -4.81 -3.53
CA CYS A 62 15.00 -3.79 -2.54
C CYS A 62 14.34 -2.44 -2.86
N GLY A 63 14.39 -1.99 -4.12
CA GLY A 63 13.75 -0.75 -4.56
C GLY A 63 12.23 -0.81 -4.48
N LEU A 64 11.64 -1.97 -4.81
CA LEU A 64 10.19 -2.19 -4.69
C LEU A 64 9.72 -2.17 -3.24
N SER A 65 10.44 -2.83 -2.33
CA SER A 65 10.15 -2.83 -0.90
C SER A 65 10.23 -1.42 -0.31
N ASN A 66 11.30 -0.68 -0.63
CA ASN A 66 11.48 0.69 -0.17
C ASN A 66 10.40 1.64 -0.70
N MET A 67 9.99 1.45 -1.95
CA MET A 67 8.90 2.20 -2.57
C MET A 67 7.56 1.91 -1.91
N PHE A 68 7.26 0.63 -1.67
CA PHE A 68 6.06 0.21 -0.99
C PHE A 68 5.96 0.82 0.42
N LEU A 69 7.04 0.73 1.20
CA LEU A 69 7.10 1.31 2.54
C LEU A 69 6.92 2.83 2.50
N HIS A 70 7.58 3.51 1.57
CA HIS A 70 7.47 4.96 1.43
C HIS A 70 6.05 5.40 1.08
N VAL A 71 5.39 4.71 0.13
CA VAL A 71 4.00 5.02 -0.23
C VAL A 71 3.05 4.70 0.91
N LEU A 72 3.24 3.60 1.64
CA LEU A 72 2.46 3.30 2.85
C LEU A 72 2.61 4.38 3.91
N GLN A 73 3.83 4.88 4.15
CA GLN A 73 4.05 5.97 5.10
C GLN A 73 3.36 7.27 4.67
N LEU A 74 3.31 7.54 3.36
CA LEU A 74 2.56 8.70 2.84
C LEU A 74 1.04 8.51 3.01
N LEU A 75 0.54 7.29 2.77
CA LEU A 75 -0.87 6.96 3.01
C LEU A 75 -1.21 7.07 4.50
N ASP A 76 -0.38 6.53 5.38
CA ASP A 76 -0.54 6.61 6.83
C ASP A 76 -0.41 8.07 7.32
N LYS A 77 0.43 8.89 6.72
CA LYS A 77 0.45 10.32 7.05
C LYS A 77 -0.80 11.06 6.57
N HIS A 78 -1.37 10.66 5.43
CA HIS A 78 -2.53 11.32 4.83
C HIS A 78 -3.87 10.83 5.43
N PHE A 79 -3.94 9.58 5.86
CA PHE A 79 -5.14 8.90 6.36
C PHE A 79 -5.02 8.40 7.81
N GLY A 80 -3.82 8.26 8.35
CA GLY A 80 -3.56 7.76 9.72
C GLY A 80 -3.83 8.76 10.83
N GLY A 81 -4.32 9.96 10.50
CA GLY A 81 -5.14 10.74 11.43
C GLY A 81 -6.52 10.12 11.70
N ASN A 82 -6.87 9.05 10.98
CA ASN A 82 -8.19 8.45 10.96
C ASN A 82 -8.05 6.92 11.17
N SER A 83 -8.30 6.50 12.42
CA SER A 83 -8.92 5.20 12.76
C SER A 83 -8.11 3.89 12.85
N VAL A 84 -6.78 3.90 13.03
CA VAL A 84 -6.15 2.76 13.76
C VAL A 84 -6.13 3.01 15.27
N SER A 85 -6.02 4.28 15.69
CA SER A 85 -6.21 4.64 17.11
C SER A 85 -7.62 4.28 17.61
N ASP A 86 -8.64 4.44 16.76
CA ASP A 86 -10.03 4.07 17.11
C ASP A 86 -10.26 2.55 17.16
N TYR A 87 -9.43 1.75 16.47
CA TYR A 87 -9.49 0.28 16.54
C TYR A 87 -8.81 -0.29 17.79
N ILE A 88 -7.98 0.51 18.48
CA ILE A 88 -7.26 0.12 19.71
C ILE A 88 -8.03 0.54 20.97
N ASP A 89 -9.10 1.34 20.84
CA ASP A 89 -9.98 1.71 21.96
C ASP A 89 -11.08 0.67 22.26
N LEU A 90 -11.12 -0.43 21.50
CA LEU A 90 -11.86 -1.62 21.90
C LEU A 90 -10.95 -2.50 22.74
N SER A 91 -11.28 -2.61 24.04
CA SER A 91 -10.69 -3.64 24.89
C SER A 91 -10.88 -5.00 24.20
N PRO A 92 -9.82 -5.79 24.00
CA PRO A 92 -9.93 -7.07 23.32
C PRO A 92 -10.95 -7.95 24.08
N PRO A 93 -11.88 -8.61 23.37
CA PRO A 93 -12.88 -9.45 24.00
C PRO A 93 -12.19 -10.53 24.84
N SER A 94 -12.77 -10.81 26.00
CA SER A 94 -12.17 -11.77 26.93
C SER A 94 -12.13 -13.16 26.28
N LEU A 95 -11.19 -14.01 26.71
CA LEU A 95 -11.05 -15.37 26.18
C LEU A 95 -12.36 -16.19 26.30
N HIS A 96 -13.23 -15.83 27.24
CA HIS A 96 -14.56 -16.42 27.42
C HIS A 96 -15.53 -16.06 26.28
N GLU A 97 -15.51 -14.82 25.78
CA GLU A 97 -16.34 -14.37 24.65
C GLU A 97 -16.00 -15.11 23.36
N TYR A 98 -14.71 -15.36 23.12
CA TYR A 98 -14.25 -16.15 21.98
C TYR A 98 -14.76 -17.59 22.01
N LEU A 99 -14.79 -18.20 23.20
CA LEU A 99 -15.19 -19.60 23.37
C LEU A 99 -16.72 -19.79 23.40
N SER A 100 -17.49 -18.71 23.56
CA SER A 100 -18.95 -18.74 23.60
C SER A 100 -19.63 -18.70 22.23
N GLN A 101 -18.87 -18.48 21.15
CA GLN A 101 -19.37 -18.43 19.77
C GLN A 101 -19.15 -19.75 18.99
N CYS A 102 -18.78 -20.84 19.68
CA CYS A 102 -18.73 -22.20 19.14
C CYS A 102 -19.91 -23.03 19.64
#